data_AF-A0AB37W3W6-F1
#
_entry.id   AF-A0AB37W3W6-F1
#
_cell.length_a   1.000
_cell.length_b   1.000
_cell.length_c   1.000
_cell.angle_alpha   90.00
_cell.angle_beta   90.00
_cell.angle_gamma   90.00
#
_symmetry.space_group_name_H-M   'P 1'
#
loop_
_entity.id
_entity.type
_entity.pdbx_description
1 polymer ?
#
loop_
_entity_poly.entity_id
_entity_poly.type
_entity_poly.pdbx_seq_one_letter_code
_entity_poly.pdbx_strand_id
1 'polypeptide(L)'
;MSLRMRDYRVIAARKQTERNNKIPPQWLIDSALCNATSVLHTPVVCGVLSDLECDITSNFDATALLEKLREGAWSAEQATTAICKRAAIAQQLVNCLTEIFFDEAIERATHLDKERKENPSDVLPPL
;
A
#
# COMPACT_ATOMS: atom_id res chain seq x y z
N MET A 1 -26.92 33.83 14.20
CA MET A 1 -26.43 32.62 14.88
C MET A 1 -25.11 32.24 14.22
N SER A 2 -23.99 32.60 14.85
CA SER A 2 -22.64 32.47 14.28
C SER A 2 -22.30 30.99 14.05
N LEU A 3 -22.01 30.61 12.81
CA LEU A 3 -21.34 29.35 12.50
C LEU A 3 -20.00 29.36 13.25
N ARG A 4 -19.91 28.62 14.37
CA ARG A 4 -18.62 28.31 14.99
C ARG A 4 -17.79 27.59 13.92
N MET A 5 -16.92 28.32 13.24
CA MET A 5 -15.82 27.76 12.47
C MET A 5 -15.03 26.89 13.44
N ARG A 6 -15.21 25.57 13.34
CA ARG A 6 -14.36 24.61 14.04
C ARG A 6 -12.92 24.91 13.64
N ASP A 7 -12.03 24.99 14.63
CA ASP A 7 -10.61 25.23 14.38
C ASP A 7 -10.09 24.19 13.37
N TYR A 8 -9.61 24.66 12.22
CA TYR A 8 -9.14 23.79 11.14
C TYR A 8 -8.01 22.88 11.60
N ARG A 9 -7.20 23.30 12.59
CA ARG A 9 -6.13 22.49 13.17
C ARG A 9 -6.68 21.26 13.88
N VAL A 10 -7.81 21.40 14.57
CA VAL A 10 -8.50 20.28 15.23
C VAL A 10 -9.07 19.32 14.20
N ILE A 11 -9.68 19.84 13.13
CA ILE A 11 -10.21 19.00 12.04
C ILE A 11 -9.07 18.24 11.35
N ALA A 12 -7.97 18.93 11.02
CA ALA A 12 -6.81 18.34 10.36
C ALA A 12 -6.14 17.27 11.25
N ALA A 13 -5.92 17.57 12.53
CA ALA A 13 -5.33 16.62 13.48
C ALA A 13 -6.19 15.35 13.57
N ARG A 14 -7.52 15.48 13.71
CA ARG A 14 -8.43 14.33 13.74
C ARG A 14 -8.29 13.48 12.48
N LYS A 15 -8.28 14.10 11.30
CA LYS A 15 -8.17 13.37 10.04
C LYS A 15 -6.81 12.67 9.87
N GLN A 16 -5.72 13.31 10.29
CA GLN A 16 -4.40 12.70 10.31
C GLN A 16 -4.36 11.48 11.23
N THR A 17 -4.97 11.55 12.42
CA THR A 17 -5.11 10.40 13.32
C THR A 17 -5.93 9.28 12.68
N GLU A 18 -7.11 9.59 12.13
CA GLU A 18 -7.96 8.60 11.44
C GLU A 18 -7.19 7.87 10.33
N ARG A 19 -6.47 8.60 9.47
CA ARG A 19 -5.65 8.01 8.41
C ARG A 19 -4.47 7.22 8.95
N ASN A 20 -3.72 7.75 9.91
CA ASN A 20 -2.55 7.05 10.46
C ASN A 20 -2.94 5.74 11.15
N ASN A 21 -4.12 5.69 11.78
CA ASN A 21 -4.66 4.48 12.39
C ASN A 21 -5.01 3.38 11.38
N LYS A 22 -5.08 3.70 10.08
CA LYS A 22 -5.27 2.71 9.01
C LYS A 22 -3.96 2.02 8.60
N ILE A 23 -2.80 2.43 9.13
CA ILE A 23 -1.55 1.70 8.95
C ILE A 23 -1.50 0.59 10.00
N PRO A 24 -1.46 -0.69 9.60
CA PRO A 24 -1.33 -1.79 10.54
C PRO A 24 -0.06 -1.67 11.39
N PRO A 25 -0.10 -2.03 12.69
CA PRO A 25 1.07 -1.92 13.58
C PRO A 25 2.31 -2.65 13.06
N GLN A 26 2.14 -3.78 12.38
CA GLN A 26 3.22 -4.57 11.80
C GLN A 26 3.89 -3.90 10.59
N TRP A 27 3.34 -2.80 10.06
CA TRP A 27 3.92 -2.02 8.95
C TRP A 27 4.51 -0.69 9.43
N LEU A 28 4.54 -0.45 10.75
CA LEU A 28 5.18 0.71 11.31
C LEU A 28 6.71 0.59 11.20
N ILE A 29 7.36 1.63 10.70
CA ILE A 29 8.82 1.72 10.67
C ILE A 29 9.34 2.27 12.00
N ASP A 30 10.58 1.92 12.35
CA ASP A 30 11.24 2.52 13.50
C ASP A 30 11.33 4.05 13.31
N SER A 31 10.96 4.80 14.35
CA SER A 31 11.13 6.24 14.45
C SER A 31 12.55 6.73 14.10
N ALA A 32 13.59 5.93 14.35
CA ALA A 32 14.95 6.25 13.94
C ALA A 32 15.12 6.31 12.42
N LEU A 33 14.33 5.53 11.67
CA LEU A 33 14.29 5.54 10.20
C LEU A 33 13.32 6.60 9.65
N CYS A 34 12.43 7.18 10.45
CA CYS A 34 11.54 8.25 9.99
C CYS A 34 12.29 9.53 9.58
N ASN A 35 13.51 9.72 10.09
CA ASN A 35 14.41 10.82 9.69
C ASN A 35 15.32 10.43 8.51
N ALA A 36 15.12 9.25 7.91
CA ALA A 36 15.98 8.75 6.85
C ALA A 36 15.92 9.66 5.63
N THR A 37 17.10 9.99 5.11
CA THR A 37 17.30 10.91 3.99
C THR A 37 16.80 10.36 2.64
N SER A 38 16.44 9.07 2.56
CA SER A 38 16.14 8.39 1.29
C SER A 38 14.87 7.54 1.33
N VAL A 39 13.84 8.00 0.61
CA VAL A 39 12.60 7.26 0.36
C VAL A 39 12.78 6.00 -0.51
N LEU A 40 13.91 5.89 -1.22
CA LEU A 40 14.19 4.75 -2.09
C LEU A 40 14.85 3.59 -1.33
N HIS A 41 15.74 3.91 -0.39
CA HIS A 41 16.50 2.90 0.34
C HIS A 41 15.74 2.37 1.57
N THR A 42 15.02 3.24 2.28
CA THR A 42 14.31 2.86 3.51
C THR A 42 13.37 1.67 3.36
N PRO A 43 12.56 1.54 2.28
CA PRO A 43 11.68 0.39 2.14
C PRO A 43 12.39 -0.96 2.16
N VAL A 44 13.65 -1.02 1.70
CA VAL A 44 14.43 -2.27 1.62
C VAL A 44 15.02 -2.66 2.99
N VAL A 45 15.38 -1.67 3.82
CA VAL A 45 16.11 -1.93 5.07
C VAL A 45 15.27 -1.79 6.33
N CYS A 46 14.06 -1.25 6.25
CA CYS A 46 13.22 -1.01 7.42
C CYS A 46 12.58 -2.26 8.04
N GLY A 47 12.71 -3.43 7.40
CA GLY A 47 12.22 -4.71 7.93
C GLY A 47 10.71 -4.96 7.76
N VAL A 48 9.96 -4.05 7.11
CA VAL A 48 8.51 -4.22 6.85
C VAL A 48 8.24 -5.09 5.61
N LEU A 49 9.09 -5.00 4.60
CA LEU A 49 8.99 -5.78 3.37
C LEU A 49 9.83 -7.06 3.47
N SER A 50 9.26 -8.18 3.03
CA SER A 50 10.01 -9.39 2.70
C SER A 50 10.80 -9.23 1.39
N ASP A 51 11.73 -10.15 1.12
CA ASP A 51 12.52 -10.15 -0.11
C ASP A 51 11.64 -10.16 -1.38
N LEU A 52 10.58 -10.97 -1.37
CA LEU A 52 9.61 -11.02 -2.47
C LEU A 52 8.86 -9.68 -2.63
N GLU A 53 8.46 -9.05 -1.54
CA GLU A 53 7.75 -7.76 -1.59
C GLU A 53 8.68 -6.62 -2.05
N CYS A 54 9.96 -6.68 -1.67
CA CYS A 54 11.00 -5.79 -2.20
C CYS A 54 11.17 -5.98 -3.72
N ASP A 55 11.21 -7.22 -4.20
CA ASP A 55 11.34 -7.55 -5.62
C ASP A 55 10.15 -7.03 -6.43
N ILE A 56 8.92 -7.39 -6.02
CA ILE A 56 7.65 -6.94 -6.64
C ILE A 56 7.63 -5.42 -6.81
N THR A 57 8.10 -4.68 -5.81
CA THR A 57 7.92 -3.22 -5.76
C THR A 57 9.09 -2.42 -6.32
N SER A 58 10.24 -3.04 -6.62
CA SER A 58 11.47 -2.31 -7.00
C SER A 58 11.98 -2.62 -8.39
N ASN A 59 11.67 -3.79 -8.94
CA ASN A 59 12.34 -4.30 -10.15
C ASN A 59 11.44 -4.34 -11.40
N PHE A 60 10.19 -3.88 -11.29
CA PHE A 60 9.19 -4.01 -12.36
C PHE A 60 8.47 -2.68 -12.59
N ASP A 61 8.25 -2.35 -13.86
CA ASP A 61 7.25 -1.35 -14.23
C ASP A 61 5.85 -1.98 -14.26
N ALA A 62 4.82 -1.16 -14.48
CA ALA A 62 3.43 -1.62 -14.49
C ALA A 62 3.16 -2.73 -15.54
N THR A 63 3.84 -2.67 -16.69
CA THR A 63 3.65 -3.63 -17.79
C THR A 63 4.27 -4.97 -17.41
N ALA A 64 5.51 -4.95 -16.89
CA ALA A 64 6.20 -6.15 -16.46
C ALA A 64 5.51 -6.81 -15.26
N LEU A 65 4.97 -6.02 -14.33
CA LEU A 65 4.19 -6.53 -13.20
C LEU A 65 2.86 -7.16 -13.66
N LEU A 66 2.20 -6.56 -14.64
CA LEU A 66 0.98 -7.13 -15.23
C LEU A 66 1.25 -8.48 -15.90
N GLU A 67 2.37 -8.63 -16.61
CA GLU A 67 2.75 -9.91 -17.20
C GLU A 67 3.00 -10.97 -16.12
N LYS A 68 3.64 -10.63 -14.99
CA LYS A 68 3.80 -11.58 -13.87
C LYS A 68 2.48 -12.05 -13.27
N LEU A 69 1.49 -11.16 -13.19
CA LEU A 69 0.13 -11.52 -12.76
C LEU A 69 -0.56 -12.41 -13.80
N ARG A 70 -0.43 -12.11 -15.10
CA ARG A 70 -1.00 -12.90 -16.21
C ARG A 70 -0.42 -14.31 -16.27
N GLU A 71 0.89 -14.45 -16.09
CA GLU A 71 1.59 -15.73 -16.00
C GLU A 71 1.21 -16.51 -14.73
N GLY A 72 0.64 -15.83 -13.72
CA GLY A 72 0.39 -16.42 -12.41
C GLY A 72 1.65 -16.66 -11.58
N ALA A 73 2.76 -15.99 -11.93
CA ALA A 73 3.97 -16.00 -11.12
C ALA A 73 3.70 -15.41 -9.74
N TRP A 74 2.84 -14.40 -9.67
CA TRP A 74 2.30 -13.84 -8.43
C TRP A 74 0.77 -13.79 -8.48
N SER A 75 0.17 -13.89 -7.31
CA SER A 75 -1.25 -13.58 -7.10
C SER A 75 -1.49 -12.07 -7.02
N ALA A 76 -2.71 -11.64 -7.31
CA ALA A 76 -3.11 -10.25 -7.13
C ALA A 76 -2.97 -9.81 -5.67
N GLU A 77 -3.28 -10.69 -4.72
CA GLU A 77 -3.13 -10.45 -3.27
C GLU A 77 -1.67 -10.19 -2.90
N GLN A 78 -0.72 -11.00 -3.39
CA GLN A 78 0.71 -10.80 -3.15
C GLN A 78 1.19 -9.44 -3.66
N ALA A 79 0.86 -9.12 -4.92
CA ALA A 79 1.28 -7.85 -5.53
C ALA A 79 0.66 -6.64 -4.80
N THR A 80 -0.63 -6.72 -4.50
CA THR A 80 -1.37 -5.64 -3.82
C THR A 80 -0.85 -5.43 -2.40
N THR A 81 -0.60 -6.50 -1.65
CA THR A 81 -0.06 -6.42 -0.29
C THR A 81 1.33 -5.78 -0.28
N ALA A 82 2.21 -6.17 -1.21
CA ALA A 82 3.54 -5.59 -1.34
C ALA A 82 3.48 -4.06 -1.60
N ILE A 83 2.62 -3.65 -2.53
CA ILE A 83 2.41 -2.22 -2.85
C ILE A 83 1.80 -1.46 -1.66
N CYS A 84 0.82 -2.03 -0.96
CA CYS A 84 0.20 -1.42 0.22
C CYS A 84 1.21 -1.19 1.34
N LYS A 85 2.05 -2.19 1.65
CA LYS A 85 3.14 -2.05 2.62
C LYS A 85 4.12 -0.96 2.21
N ARG A 86 4.53 -0.92 0.94
CA ARG A 86 5.45 0.12 0.46
C ARG A 86 4.83 1.52 0.52
N ALA A 87 3.54 1.64 0.21
CA ALA A 87 2.78 2.88 0.38
C ALA A 87 2.70 3.31 1.85
N ALA A 88 2.52 2.37 2.79
CA ALA A 88 2.55 2.65 4.22
C ALA A 88 3.92 3.16 4.70
N ILE A 89 5.01 2.61 4.18
CA ILE A 89 6.37 3.11 4.46
C ILE A 89 6.54 4.53 3.91
N ALA A 90 6.18 4.76 2.64
CA ALA A 90 6.24 6.09 2.04
C ALA A 90 5.40 7.12 2.81
N GLN A 91 4.20 6.73 3.26
CA GLN A 91 3.34 7.57 4.07
C GLN A 91 4.00 8.01 5.38
N GLN A 92 4.72 7.10 6.05
CA GLN A 92 5.43 7.41 7.30
C GLN A 92 6.64 8.33 7.07
N LEU A 93 7.27 8.27 5.89
CA LEU A 93 8.43 9.10 5.55
C LEU A 93 8.06 10.48 5.02
N VAL A 94 7.02 10.57 4.18
CA VAL A 94 6.71 11.81 3.43
C VAL A 94 5.25 12.26 3.49
N ASN A 95 4.38 11.55 4.23
CA ASN A 95 2.99 11.93 4.42
C ASN A 95 2.21 12.13 3.10
N CYS A 96 2.42 11.26 2.11
CA CYS A 96 1.89 11.39 0.75
C CYS A 96 0.44 10.90 0.53
N LEU A 97 -0.13 10.15 1.47
CA LEU A 97 -1.48 9.60 1.41
C LEU A 97 -2.46 10.49 2.18
N THR A 98 -3.58 10.83 1.55
CA THR A 98 -4.72 11.50 2.19
C THR A 98 -5.71 10.50 2.77
N GLU A 99 -5.94 9.41 2.05
CA GLU A 99 -6.78 8.28 2.43
C GLU A 99 -6.03 6.96 2.25
N ILE A 100 -6.39 5.95 3.05
CA ILE A 100 -5.80 4.61 3.02
C ILE A 100 -6.96 3.60 2.92
N PHE A 101 -6.82 2.62 2.03
CA PHE A 101 -7.82 1.57 1.75
C PHE A 101 -7.15 0.20 1.61
N PHE A 102 -6.19 -0.11 2.48
CA PHE A 102 -5.37 -1.31 2.35
C PHE A 102 -6.20 -2.60 2.50
N ASP A 103 -7.13 -2.63 3.45
CA ASP A 103 -7.97 -3.81 3.68
C ASP A 103 -8.89 -4.05 2.48
N GLU A 104 -9.54 -3.00 1.97
CA GLU A 104 -10.43 -3.09 0.81
C GLU A 104 -9.67 -3.47 -0.47
N ALA A 105 -8.43 -2.96 -0.64
CA ALA A 105 -7.59 -3.31 -1.77
C ALA A 105 -7.17 -4.79 -1.73
N ILE A 106 -6.76 -5.29 -0.56
CA ILE A 106 -6.38 -6.70 -0.37
C ILE A 106 -7.59 -7.60 -0.55
N GLU A 107 -8.76 -7.26 0.00
CA GLU A 107 -10.00 -8.01 -0.19
C GLU A 107 -10.37 -8.14 -1.67
N ARG A 108 -10.31 -7.02 -2.42
CA ARG A 108 -10.57 -7.03 -3.86
C ARG A 108 -9.56 -7.92 -4.60
N ALA A 109 -8.29 -7.87 -4.21
CA ALA A 109 -7.25 -8.68 -4.82
C ALA A 109 -7.45 -10.18 -4.57
N THR A 110 -7.77 -10.58 -3.34
CA THR A 110 -8.12 -11.98 -3.00
C THR A 110 -9.34 -12.44 -3.78
N HIS A 111 -10.34 -11.58 -4.00
CA HIS A 111 -11.50 -11.90 -4.83
C HIS A 111 -11.10 -12.15 -6.30
N LEU A 112 -10.26 -11.30 -6.89
CA LEU A 112 -9.73 -11.48 -8.25
C LEU A 112 -8.96 -12.80 -8.39
N ASP A 113 -8.15 -13.16 -7.40
CA ASP A 113 -7.43 -14.43 -7.39
C ASP A 113 -8.38 -15.63 -7.35
N LYS A 114 -9.50 -15.51 -6.64
CA LYS A 114 -10.56 -16.54 -6.62
C LYS A 114 -11.25 -16.64 -7.99
N GLU A 115 -11.67 -15.51 -8.57
CA GLU A 115 -12.29 -15.47 -9.91
C GLU A 115 -11.37 -16.11 -10.96
N ARG A 116 -10.07 -15.81 -10.91
CA ARG A 116 -9.07 -16.38 -11.83
C ARG A 116 -8.86 -17.89 -11.62
N LYS A 117 -8.93 -18.39 -10.39
CA LYS A 117 -8.86 -19.84 -10.10
C LYS A 117 -10.09 -20.58 -10.62
N GLU A 118 -11.26 -19.97 -10.51
CA GLU A 118 -12.52 -20.54 -11.01
C GLU A 118 -12.58 -20.48 -12.54
N ASN A 119 -12.05 -19.42 -13.17
CA ASN A 119 -12.06 -19.20 -14.60
C ASN A 119 -10.64 -18.89 -15.16
N PRO A 120 -9.76 -19.90 -15.26
CA PRO A 120 -8.35 -19.68 -15.61
C PRO A 120 -8.10 -19.23 -17.06
N SER A 121 -9.10 -19.37 -17.93
CA SER A 121 -9.02 -18.96 -19.35
C SER A 121 -9.65 -17.61 -19.64
N ASP A 122 -10.26 -16.96 -18.63
CA ASP A 122 -10.89 -15.67 -18.82
C ASP A 122 -9.85 -14.57 -18.99
N VAL A 123 -10.16 -13.64 -19.89
CA VAL A 123 -9.31 -12.47 -20.12
C VAL A 123 -9.43 -11.55 -18.91
N LEU A 124 -8.29 -11.17 -18.33
CA LEU A 124 -8.28 -10.19 -17.24
C LEU A 124 -8.90 -8.87 -17.72
N PRO A 125 -9.76 -8.23 -16.90
CA PRO A 125 -10.33 -6.93 -17.25
C PRO A 125 -9.21 -5.88 -17.40
N PRO A 126 -9.45 -4.82 -18.20
CA PRO A 126 -8.52 -3.69 -18.27
C PRO A 126 -8.37 -3.02 -16.90
N LEU A 127 -7.20 -2.39 -16.68
CA LEU A 127 -6.91 -1.54 -15.53
C LEU A 127 -7.75 -0.25 -15.55
#